data_AF-A0A1Y3NV67-F1
#
_entry.id   AF-A0A1Y3NV67-F1
#
_cell.length_a   1.000
_cell.length_b   1.000
_cell.length_c   1.000
_cell.angle_alpha   90.00
_cell.angle_beta   90.00
_cell.angle_gamma   90.00
#
_symmetry.space_group_name_H-M   'P 1'
#
loop_
_entity.id
_entity.type
_entity.pdbx_description
1 polymer ?
#
loop_
_entity_poly.entity_id
_entity_poly.type
_entity_poly.pdbx_seq_one_letter_code
_entity_poly.pdbx_strand_id
1 'polypeptide(L)'
;MGKALPSCTSNSGNFCGGSTGTYCYYGSDIKVYEAKSNGCEEETPSNGDFLVFKLSGGVGTKFSNLSGSIAATDEFVVYQGGGENIVTQWKSKNYYADNKLLTCASDGKCQLATVPGYYVSQNGADALAALINLNDGTFTATGKGSVTTGYYIDAANPANIISCTADTSCVSSAHSATDASPKHYVSATQKVITCTAAGCKEQPAEVKGYFLNSGSDASSKHVITCIGNLCSATTDYTYNSGCGAAAAGKVYVEESSTTLCLTTLATPTQALTATTALTYKSIEVAGADNFPGVAAGGTAILRIEKGSAVLEGGLWFCVDTTANNCGLTLADGESTYCRGADEKLYEAASGGCTVVTVSVDSYAAFRQKGSIASAVFVQGVSDPAEGDSGVYMVVKGVADAKIAVQKRDTTANEGASFYVSDTLLDCDEQGVCTVAKAGTDNGLYYAANIKRMVRVGDDDVVVEEYVGIYDLGVTNAVYRCKGSPLECDKLASNSNSCAGTDNNGELYYDSGLYQVCKYVDGKNDWTTILKVADDDAYRLLPPETAKLFFEVDGETESLMKVDGTTEVLY
;
A
#
# COMPACT_ATOMS: atom_id res chain seq x y z
N MET A 1 10.59 20.33 29.06
CA MET A 1 11.01 21.71 28.71
C MET A 1 10.91 21.84 27.21
N GLY A 2 10.30 22.91 26.67
CA GLY A 2 10.19 23.09 25.22
C GLY A 2 11.56 23.24 24.56
N LYS A 3 11.73 22.69 23.36
CA LYS A 3 12.89 22.96 22.50
C LYS A 3 12.73 24.36 21.91
N ALA A 4 13.72 25.20 22.08
CA ALA A 4 13.75 26.58 21.60
C ALA A 4 15.20 26.98 21.30
N LEU A 5 15.39 28.14 20.66
CA LEU A 5 16.69 28.78 20.66
C LEU A 5 17.18 29.01 22.12
N PRO A 6 18.49 28.97 22.38
CA PRO A 6 19.04 29.29 23.69
C PRO A 6 18.62 30.69 24.13
N SER A 7 18.43 30.90 25.43
CA SER A 7 18.03 32.20 25.95
C SER A 7 19.18 33.21 25.86
N CYS A 8 18.92 34.41 25.33
CA CYS A 8 19.90 35.50 25.42
C CYS A 8 20.02 35.99 26.87
N THR A 9 21.22 36.38 27.31
CA THR A 9 21.43 36.90 28.68
C THR A 9 21.13 38.40 28.80
N SER A 10 21.23 39.16 27.71
CA SER A 10 20.78 40.55 27.59
C SER A 10 20.43 40.89 26.13
N ASN A 11 19.75 42.02 25.92
CA ASN A 11 19.46 42.61 24.61
C ASN A 11 20.49 43.69 24.19
N SER A 12 21.62 43.82 24.89
CA SER A 12 22.65 44.82 24.60
C SER A 12 24.07 44.31 24.93
N GLY A 13 25.04 44.63 24.05
CA GLY A 13 26.47 44.30 24.22
C GLY A 13 26.87 42.89 23.72
N ASN A 14 28.09 42.44 24.08
CA ASN A 14 28.72 41.16 23.68
C ASN A 14 28.06 39.88 24.26
N PHE A 15 26.77 39.92 24.64
CA PHE A 15 26.15 38.97 25.57
C PHE A 15 25.20 37.93 24.92
N CYS A 16 25.24 37.78 23.59
CA CYS A 16 24.52 36.70 22.89
C CYS A 16 25.10 35.29 23.14
N GLY A 17 26.18 35.14 23.93
CA GLY A 17 26.62 33.86 24.47
C GLY A 17 27.15 32.82 23.47
N GLY A 18 27.46 33.20 22.23
CA GLY A 18 27.92 32.29 21.17
C GLY A 18 28.89 32.92 20.17
N SER A 19 29.34 32.13 19.20
CA SER A 19 30.15 32.61 18.07
C SER A 19 29.33 33.49 17.13
N THR A 20 29.98 34.36 16.34
CA THR A 20 29.30 35.15 15.31
C THR A 20 28.45 34.26 14.38
N GLY A 21 27.21 34.68 14.09
CA GLY A 21 26.25 33.92 13.28
C GLY A 21 25.40 32.90 14.05
N THR A 22 25.47 32.91 15.38
CA THR A 22 24.59 32.09 16.25
C THR A 22 23.41 32.90 16.74
N TYR A 23 22.30 32.21 17.00
CA TYR A 23 21.02 32.85 17.33
C TYR A 23 20.54 32.45 18.72
N CYS A 24 19.97 33.43 19.42
CA CYS A 24 19.35 33.24 20.72
C CYS A 24 17.98 33.92 20.77
N TYR A 25 17.10 33.44 21.66
CA TYR A 25 15.76 34.00 21.90
C TYR A 25 15.74 34.76 23.22
N TYR A 26 15.26 36.00 23.23
CA TYR A 26 15.15 36.79 24.45
C TYR A 26 13.70 36.84 24.92
N GLY A 27 13.39 36.09 25.98
CA GLY A 27 12.01 35.82 26.40
C GLY A 27 11.22 37.02 26.91
N SER A 28 11.87 38.07 27.45
CA SER A 28 11.15 39.25 27.93
C SER A 28 10.58 40.11 26.81
N ASP A 29 11.27 40.14 25.66
CA ASP A 29 10.91 41.00 24.54
C ASP A 29 10.38 40.17 23.35
N ILE A 30 10.43 38.82 23.45
CA ILE A 30 9.96 37.85 22.46
C ILE A 30 10.61 38.11 21.09
N LYS A 31 11.94 38.31 21.11
CA LYS A 31 12.77 38.64 19.94
C LYS A 31 13.86 37.60 19.72
N VAL A 32 14.29 37.46 18.47
CA VAL A 32 15.48 36.68 18.11
C VAL A 32 16.63 37.64 17.83
N TYR A 33 17.81 37.30 18.35
CA TYR A 33 19.04 38.07 18.12
C TYR A 33 20.11 37.18 17.49
N GLU A 34 20.86 37.76 16.55
CA GLU A 34 22.07 37.20 15.99
C GLU A 34 23.30 37.73 16.74
N ALA A 35 24.20 36.83 17.17
CA ALA A 35 25.50 37.22 17.69
C ALA A 35 26.38 37.81 16.56
N LYS A 36 26.84 39.05 16.72
CA LYS A 36 27.82 39.73 15.87
C LYS A 36 29.15 39.89 16.58
N SER A 37 30.19 40.32 15.85
CA SER A 37 31.53 40.54 16.43
C SER A 37 31.58 41.65 17.48
N ASN A 38 30.62 42.57 17.47
CA ASN A 38 30.54 43.75 18.35
C ASN A 38 29.20 43.86 19.10
N GLY A 39 28.45 42.77 19.22
CA GLY A 39 27.20 42.76 19.99
C GLY A 39 26.16 41.80 19.44
N CYS A 40 24.90 42.19 19.54
CA CYS A 40 23.74 41.44 19.09
C CYS A 40 22.96 42.30 18.08
N GLU A 41 22.55 41.70 16.95
CA GLU A 41 21.64 42.33 15.99
C GLU A 41 20.28 41.67 16.08
N GLU A 42 19.22 42.48 16.16
CA GLU A 42 17.84 42.00 16.22
C GLU A 42 17.39 41.52 14.83
N GLU A 43 16.74 40.35 14.78
CA GLU A 43 16.06 39.87 13.58
C GLU A 43 14.65 40.45 13.50
N THR A 44 14.34 41.14 12.40
CA THR A 44 13.08 41.86 12.18
C THR A 44 12.26 41.25 11.02
N PRO A 45 11.70 40.04 11.17
CA PRO A 45 10.87 39.42 10.13
C PRO A 45 9.59 40.24 9.90
N SER A 46 9.14 40.35 8.65
CA SER A 46 7.86 41.00 8.35
C SER A 46 6.71 40.20 8.97
N ASN A 47 5.54 40.82 9.10
CA ASN A 47 4.35 40.10 9.57
C ASN A 47 4.02 38.93 8.62
N GLY A 48 3.99 37.71 9.17
CA GLY A 48 3.75 36.49 8.41
C GLY A 48 5.03 35.79 7.92
N ASP A 49 6.19 36.46 7.91
CA ASP A 49 7.46 35.83 7.53
C ASP A 49 7.89 34.79 8.57
N PHE A 50 8.61 33.77 8.11
CA PHE A 50 9.12 32.70 8.96
C PHE A 50 10.64 32.74 9.08
N LEU A 51 11.13 32.53 10.31
CA LEU A 51 12.53 32.31 10.61
C LEU A 51 12.73 30.84 10.98
N VAL A 52 13.59 30.15 10.25
CA VAL A 52 13.93 28.74 10.49
C VAL A 52 15.36 28.67 11.01
N PHE A 53 15.59 27.92 12.09
CA PHE A 53 16.91 27.71 12.65
C PHE A 53 17.20 26.22 12.79
N LYS A 54 18.36 25.79 12.29
CA LYS A 54 18.90 24.45 12.55
C LYS A 54 19.64 24.44 13.88
N LEU A 55 19.30 23.50 14.75
CA LEU A 55 19.92 23.31 16.05
C LEU A 55 21.06 22.30 15.97
N SER A 56 22.24 22.66 16.50
CA SER A 56 23.36 21.75 16.67
C SER A 56 24.11 22.08 17.97
N GLY A 57 24.24 21.11 18.87
CA GLY A 57 24.93 21.31 20.15
C GLY A 57 24.31 22.38 21.06
N GLY A 58 23.00 22.64 20.93
CA GLY A 58 22.30 23.69 21.68
C GLY A 58 22.43 25.10 21.09
N VAL A 59 23.08 25.22 19.93
CA VAL A 59 23.25 26.47 19.20
C VAL A 59 22.32 26.48 17.98
N GLY A 60 21.60 27.58 17.76
CA GLY A 60 20.80 27.79 16.56
C GLY A 60 21.56 28.53 15.48
N THR A 61 21.51 28.02 14.25
CA THR A 61 22.02 28.68 13.04
C THR A 61 20.85 28.96 12.10
N LYS A 62 20.73 30.19 11.61
CA LYS A 62 19.65 30.56 10.69
C LYS A 62 19.78 29.78 9.39
N PHE A 63 18.66 29.20 8.98
CA PHE A 63 18.53 28.42 7.77
C PHE A 63 17.62 29.23 6.84
N SER A 64 18.24 30.04 5.96
CA SER A 64 17.58 31.11 5.22
C SER A 64 16.44 30.63 4.30
N ASN A 65 16.51 29.38 3.86
CA ASN A 65 15.51 28.71 3.05
C ASN A 65 15.66 27.19 3.24
N LEU A 66 14.62 26.39 2.97
CA LEU A 66 14.72 24.93 3.06
C LEU A 66 15.41 24.30 1.83
N SER A 67 16.04 25.12 0.97
CA SER A 67 16.70 24.66 -0.26
C SER A 67 18.02 23.90 -0.04
N GLY A 68 18.60 23.98 1.17
CA GLY A 68 19.82 23.25 1.51
C GLY A 68 19.61 21.74 1.71
N SER A 69 20.71 21.00 1.81
CA SER A 69 20.65 19.59 2.22
C SER A 69 20.19 19.50 3.68
N ILE A 70 19.06 18.83 3.90
CA ILE A 70 18.47 18.59 5.22
C ILE A 70 18.45 17.08 5.45
N ALA A 71 19.06 16.63 6.55
CA ALA A 71 18.96 15.24 6.99
C ALA A 71 17.70 15.04 7.84
N ALA A 72 17.11 13.84 7.81
CA ALA A 72 15.96 13.51 8.66
C ALA A 72 16.27 13.64 10.18
N THR A 73 17.54 13.53 10.55
CA THR A 73 18.02 13.68 11.94
C THR A 73 18.23 15.13 12.37
N ASP A 74 18.19 16.08 11.43
CA ASP A 74 18.37 17.49 11.76
C ASP A 74 17.21 17.98 12.64
N GLU A 75 17.53 18.74 13.69
CA GLU A 75 16.54 19.39 14.54
C GLU A 75 16.42 20.86 14.13
N PHE A 76 15.20 21.34 13.99
CA PHE A 76 14.89 22.73 13.67
C PHE A 76 13.98 23.35 14.73
N VAL A 77 13.96 24.67 14.76
CA VAL A 77 12.90 25.47 15.39
C VAL A 77 12.45 26.52 14.39
N VAL A 78 11.15 26.75 14.32
CA VAL A 78 10.53 27.70 13.39
C VAL A 78 9.83 28.78 14.21
N TYR A 79 9.94 30.03 13.76
CA TYR A 79 9.32 31.19 14.38
C TYR A 79 8.58 32.01 13.31
N GLN A 80 7.40 32.54 13.63
CA GLN A 80 6.64 33.43 12.75
C GLN A 80 6.69 34.87 13.25
N GLY A 81 6.98 35.83 12.36
CA GLY A 81 6.96 37.26 12.65
C GLY A 81 5.54 37.84 12.80
N GLY A 82 5.34 38.70 13.79
CA GLY A 82 4.05 39.31 14.14
C GLY A 82 3.93 40.83 13.87
N GLY A 83 4.72 41.41 12.97
CA GLY A 83 4.70 42.85 12.67
C GLY A 83 5.72 43.65 13.49
N GLU A 84 5.30 44.28 14.60
CA GLU A 84 6.11 45.25 15.36
C GLU A 84 7.17 44.65 16.32
N ASN A 85 7.45 43.35 16.18
CA ASN A 85 8.15 42.45 17.11
C ASN A 85 7.24 41.63 18.00
N ILE A 86 7.21 40.34 17.70
CA ILE A 86 7.01 39.17 18.57
C ILE A 86 7.12 37.99 17.62
N VAL A 87 8.19 37.21 17.75
CA VAL A 87 8.31 35.93 17.07
C VAL A 87 7.52 34.87 17.84
N THR A 88 6.44 34.36 17.27
CA THR A 88 5.72 33.23 17.87
C THR A 88 6.37 31.94 17.41
N GLN A 89 6.85 31.13 18.35
CA GLN A 89 7.39 29.81 18.01
C GLN A 89 6.30 28.92 17.40
N TRP A 90 6.61 28.31 16.26
CA TRP A 90 5.75 27.37 15.54
C TRP A 90 5.73 26.02 16.25
N LYS A 91 4.60 25.65 16.87
CA LYS A 91 4.44 24.44 17.69
C LYS A 91 3.19 23.68 17.31
N SER A 92 3.25 22.35 17.24
CA SER A 92 2.13 21.49 16.82
C SER A 92 1.59 21.84 15.42
N LYS A 93 2.47 22.29 14.54
CA LYS A 93 2.13 22.76 13.19
C LYS A 93 3.14 22.25 12.16
N ASN A 94 2.73 22.25 10.90
CA ASN A 94 3.61 21.95 9.79
C ASN A 94 4.11 23.26 9.16
N TYR A 95 5.35 23.27 8.66
CA TYR A 95 5.94 24.38 7.92
C TYR A 95 6.45 23.87 6.57
N TYR A 96 6.03 24.51 5.49
CA TYR A 96 6.36 24.12 4.12
C TYR A 96 7.01 25.28 3.37
N ALA A 97 8.18 25.03 2.79
CA ALA A 97 8.91 25.95 1.94
C ALA A 97 9.88 25.17 1.06
N ASP A 98 10.21 25.68 -0.14
CA ASP A 98 11.19 25.08 -1.06
C ASP A 98 11.00 23.58 -1.33
N ASN A 99 9.74 23.14 -1.45
CA ASN A 99 9.35 21.74 -1.61
C ASN A 99 9.81 20.81 -0.47
N LYS A 100 10.10 21.36 0.72
CA LYS A 100 10.39 20.62 1.95
C LYS A 100 9.31 20.90 2.98
N LEU A 101 9.06 19.90 3.81
CA LEU A 101 8.06 19.94 4.86
C LEU A 101 8.71 19.64 6.21
N LEU A 102 8.58 20.55 7.16
CA LEU A 102 8.92 20.33 8.56
C LEU A 102 7.64 20.07 9.37
N THR A 103 7.64 19.06 10.23
CA THR A 103 6.61 18.84 11.25
C THR A 103 7.13 19.30 12.60
N CYS A 104 6.40 20.19 13.28
CA CYS A 104 6.79 20.72 14.58
C CYS A 104 5.94 20.11 15.69
N ALA A 105 6.59 19.52 16.69
CA ALA A 105 5.95 18.98 17.88
C ALA A 105 5.48 20.09 18.84
N SER A 106 4.75 19.70 19.89
CA SER A 106 4.22 20.63 20.90
C SER A 106 5.30 21.28 21.77
N ASP A 107 6.48 20.67 21.84
CA ASP A 107 7.64 21.24 22.50
C ASP A 107 8.37 22.28 21.64
N GLY A 108 8.01 22.40 20.36
CA GLY A 108 8.60 23.33 19.39
C GLY A 108 9.76 22.76 18.58
N LYS A 109 10.14 21.50 18.79
CA LYS A 109 11.09 20.81 17.92
C LYS A 109 10.44 20.52 16.57
N CYS A 110 11.10 20.92 15.49
CA CYS A 110 10.70 20.64 14.13
C CYS A 110 11.68 19.68 13.47
N GLN A 111 11.19 18.76 12.65
CA GLN A 111 12.02 17.83 11.86
C GLN A 111 11.47 17.69 10.45
N LEU A 112 12.31 17.25 9.52
CA LEU A 112 11.89 16.93 8.17
C LEU A 112 10.82 15.82 8.22
N ALA A 113 9.69 16.04 7.54
CA ALA A 113 8.66 15.04 7.41
C ALA A 113 9.19 13.84 6.61
N THR A 114 9.00 12.63 7.14
CA THR A 114 9.49 11.39 6.53
C THR A 114 8.38 10.41 6.17
N VAL A 115 7.16 10.63 6.64
CA VAL A 115 6.01 9.75 6.41
C VAL A 115 5.25 10.25 5.18
N PRO A 116 5.20 9.50 4.08
CA PRO A 116 4.46 9.96 2.91
C PRO A 116 2.97 10.17 3.18
N GLY A 117 2.35 11.06 2.40
CA GLY A 117 0.92 11.34 2.47
C GLY A 117 0.60 12.81 2.67
N TYR A 118 -0.60 13.08 3.20
CA TYR A 118 -1.17 14.42 3.25
C TYR A 118 -0.98 15.11 4.60
N TYR A 119 -0.75 16.42 4.53
CA TYR A 119 -0.52 17.30 5.66
C TYR A 119 -1.32 18.57 5.52
N VAL A 120 -1.88 19.07 6.62
CA VAL A 120 -2.50 20.40 6.63
C VAL A 120 -1.40 21.46 6.71
N SER A 121 -1.47 22.43 5.81
CA SER A 121 -0.70 23.66 5.93
C SER A 121 -1.38 24.57 6.94
N GLN A 122 -0.64 25.03 7.95
CA GLN A 122 -1.19 25.94 8.97
C GLN A 122 -0.69 27.38 8.79
N ASN A 123 -0.16 27.70 7.60
CA ASN A 123 0.29 29.06 7.26
C ASN A 123 -0.94 29.92 6.99
N GLY A 124 -1.40 30.67 7.99
CA GLY A 124 -2.54 31.58 7.85
C GLY A 124 -2.31 32.81 6.94
N ALA A 125 -1.11 32.97 6.37
CA ALA A 125 -0.73 34.11 5.53
C ALA A 125 -0.21 33.72 4.13
N ASP A 126 0.42 32.55 3.97
CA ASP A 126 0.85 32.03 2.66
C ASP A 126 -0.25 31.17 2.03
N ALA A 127 -1.01 31.80 1.13
CA ALA A 127 -2.11 31.22 0.36
C ALA A 127 -1.71 30.09 -0.61
N LEU A 128 -0.49 29.54 -0.53
CA LEU A 128 0.05 28.68 -1.57
C LEU A 128 -0.47 27.23 -1.53
N ALA A 129 -0.91 26.73 -0.36
CA ALA A 129 -1.59 25.45 -0.28
C ALA A 129 -2.28 25.24 1.08
N ALA A 130 -3.54 24.82 1.10
CA ALA A 130 -4.20 24.34 2.32
C ALA A 130 -3.82 22.89 2.66
N LEU A 131 -3.40 22.13 1.65
CA LEU A 131 -3.01 20.72 1.76
C LEU A 131 -1.65 20.52 1.09
N ILE A 132 -0.75 19.80 1.76
CA ILE A 132 0.58 19.47 1.27
C ILE A 132 0.64 17.96 1.10
N ASN A 133 1.12 17.49 -0.05
CA ASN A 133 1.39 16.07 -0.28
C ASN A 133 2.89 15.81 -0.22
N LEU A 134 3.34 14.92 0.66
CA LEU A 134 4.71 14.42 0.67
C LEU A 134 4.76 13.14 -0.17
N ASN A 135 5.47 13.20 -1.29
CA ASN A 135 5.58 12.06 -2.21
C ASN A 135 6.48 10.96 -1.60
N ASP A 136 6.16 9.71 -1.93
CA ASP A 136 6.92 8.55 -1.48
C ASP A 136 8.42 8.70 -1.82
N GLY A 137 9.28 8.44 -0.83
CA GLY A 137 10.73 8.26 -1.00
C GLY A 137 11.58 9.48 -1.34
N THR A 138 11.01 10.67 -1.62
CA THR A 138 11.79 11.81 -2.17
C THR A 138 11.97 13.00 -1.23
N PHE A 139 11.42 12.94 -0.01
CA PHE A 139 11.33 14.09 0.93
C PHE A 139 10.91 15.41 0.23
N THR A 140 10.15 15.28 -0.85
CA THR A 140 9.74 16.37 -1.72
C THR A 140 8.25 16.53 -1.53
N ALA A 141 7.88 17.63 -0.91
CA ALA A 141 6.51 18.00 -0.67
C ALA A 141 6.00 18.89 -1.79
N THR A 142 4.73 18.74 -2.15
CA THR A 142 4.04 19.57 -3.13
C THR A 142 2.83 20.21 -2.47
N GLY A 143 2.83 21.54 -2.41
CA GLY A 143 1.64 22.30 -2.04
C GLY A 143 0.53 22.14 -3.10
N LYS A 144 -0.69 21.83 -2.67
CA LYS A 144 -1.87 21.77 -3.55
C LYS A 144 -2.56 23.13 -3.58
N GLY A 145 -2.45 23.83 -4.72
CA GLY A 145 -3.12 25.12 -4.93
C GLY A 145 -4.65 25.03 -5.13
N SER A 146 -5.16 23.84 -5.47
CA SER A 146 -6.58 23.49 -5.48
C SER A 146 -6.74 22.13 -4.80
N VAL A 147 -7.74 21.98 -3.94
CA VAL A 147 -7.94 20.79 -3.13
C VAL A 147 -9.34 20.25 -3.36
N THR A 148 -9.43 19.04 -3.87
CA THR A 148 -10.71 18.35 -4.04
C THR A 148 -11.38 18.18 -2.67
N THR A 149 -12.64 18.60 -2.56
CA THR A 149 -13.44 18.41 -1.35
C THR A 149 -13.53 16.93 -0.98
N GLY A 150 -13.31 16.62 0.29
CA GLY A 150 -13.33 15.25 0.79
C GLY A 150 -12.39 15.06 1.97
N TYR A 151 -12.16 13.79 2.28
CA TYR A 151 -11.29 13.37 3.37
C TYR A 151 -9.93 12.88 2.88
N TYR A 152 -8.90 13.11 3.69
CA TYR A 152 -7.53 12.65 3.46
C TYR A 152 -6.96 12.09 4.76
N ILE A 153 -6.09 11.08 4.65
CA ILE A 153 -5.37 10.51 5.79
C ILE A 153 -4.30 11.51 6.24
N ASP A 154 -4.25 11.81 7.54
CA ASP A 154 -3.27 12.72 8.12
C ASP A 154 -1.94 12.01 8.38
N ALA A 155 -0.94 12.28 7.54
CA ALA A 155 0.39 11.69 7.69
C ALA A 155 1.21 12.32 8.84
N ALA A 156 0.82 13.49 9.36
CA ALA A 156 1.46 14.09 10.54
C ALA A 156 0.98 13.45 11.84
N ASN A 157 -0.28 13.00 11.88
CA ASN A 157 -0.85 12.40 13.07
C ASN A 157 -1.85 11.28 12.69
N PRO A 158 -1.51 10.00 12.86
CA PRO A 158 -2.38 8.90 12.46
C PRO A 158 -3.69 8.84 13.26
N ALA A 159 -3.80 9.52 14.41
CA ALA A 159 -5.04 9.63 15.18
C ALA A 159 -6.03 10.68 14.61
N ASN A 160 -5.63 11.39 13.56
CA ASN A 160 -6.42 12.43 12.92
C ASN A 160 -6.85 12.04 11.49
N ILE A 161 -7.87 12.72 11.01
CA ILE A 161 -8.30 12.75 9.61
C ILE A 161 -8.32 14.21 9.15
N ILE A 162 -7.91 14.46 7.91
CA ILE A 162 -8.01 15.78 7.29
C ILE A 162 -9.34 15.88 6.55
N SER A 163 -10.12 16.91 6.87
CA SER A 163 -11.34 17.27 6.15
C SER A 163 -11.10 18.53 5.35
N CYS A 164 -11.31 18.48 4.04
CA CYS A 164 -11.26 19.66 3.18
C CYS A 164 -12.66 19.97 2.64
N THR A 165 -13.21 21.12 3.01
CA THR A 165 -14.57 21.54 2.61
C THR A 165 -14.56 22.43 1.37
N ALA A 166 -13.43 23.06 1.06
CA ALA A 166 -13.18 23.89 -0.11
C ALA A 166 -11.68 23.89 -0.44
N ASP A 167 -11.32 24.44 -1.61
CA ASP A 167 -9.94 24.45 -2.13
C ASP A 167 -8.89 24.96 -1.14
N THR A 168 -9.28 25.92 -0.28
CA THR A 168 -8.36 26.58 0.67
C THR A 168 -8.68 26.26 2.14
N SER A 169 -9.57 25.30 2.41
CA SER A 169 -10.08 25.05 3.77
C SER A 169 -9.96 23.58 4.12
N CYS A 170 -8.80 23.21 4.66
CA CYS A 170 -8.51 21.88 5.20
C CYS A 170 -8.24 21.96 6.70
N VAL A 171 -8.81 21.04 7.47
CA VAL A 171 -8.63 20.94 8.92
C VAL A 171 -8.27 19.53 9.30
N SER A 172 -7.23 19.37 10.12
CA SER A 172 -6.88 18.11 10.77
C SER A 172 -7.60 18.03 12.11
N SER A 173 -8.31 16.93 12.34
CA SER A 173 -9.06 16.69 13.58
C SER A 173 -9.04 15.22 13.96
N ALA A 174 -9.15 14.93 15.25
CA ALA A 174 -9.19 13.55 15.74
C ALA A 174 -10.34 12.77 15.09
N HIS A 175 -10.06 11.56 14.58
CA HIS A 175 -11.10 10.72 13.95
C HIS A 175 -11.93 9.95 14.99
N SER A 176 -11.46 9.83 16.24
CA SER A 176 -12.13 9.16 17.37
C SER A 176 -12.53 7.68 17.16
N ALA A 177 -12.17 7.07 16.03
CA ALA A 177 -12.32 5.64 15.76
C ALA A 177 -11.59 4.74 16.77
N THR A 178 -12.13 3.54 16.97
CA THR A 178 -11.50 2.45 17.72
C THR A 178 -11.57 1.15 16.92
N ASP A 179 -10.85 0.10 17.31
CA ASP A 179 -10.90 -1.18 16.59
C ASP A 179 -12.26 -1.87 16.69
N ALA A 180 -13.02 -1.58 17.74
CA ALA A 180 -14.39 -2.09 17.95
C ALA A 180 -15.47 -1.18 17.35
N SER A 181 -15.10 0.02 16.89
CA SER A 181 -16.00 1.03 16.34
C SER A 181 -15.22 1.90 15.33
N PRO A 182 -14.87 1.33 14.17
CA PRO A 182 -14.17 2.06 13.13
C PRO A 182 -15.04 3.17 12.55
N LYS A 183 -14.39 4.12 11.88
CA LYS A 183 -15.04 5.24 11.19
C LYS A 183 -14.73 5.18 9.71
N HIS A 184 -15.74 5.42 8.88
CA HIS A 184 -15.61 5.39 7.44
C HIS A 184 -15.90 6.76 6.83
N TYR A 185 -15.06 7.19 5.90
CA TYR A 185 -15.15 8.47 5.22
C TYR A 185 -15.01 8.28 3.72
N VAL A 186 -15.57 9.19 2.92
CA VAL A 186 -15.33 9.23 1.47
C VAL A 186 -14.09 10.07 1.21
N SER A 187 -13.05 9.45 0.64
CA SER A 187 -11.84 10.19 0.26
C SER A 187 -12.13 11.18 -0.86
N ALA A 188 -11.25 12.16 -1.04
CA ALA A 188 -11.34 13.07 -2.17
C ALA A 188 -11.17 12.38 -3.55
N THR A 189 -10.57 11.19 -3.57
CA THR A 189 -10.45 10.31 -4.74
C THR A 189 -11.61 9.31 -4.88
N GLN A 190 -12.69 9.51 -4.11
CA GLN A 190 -13.90 8.68 -4.13
C GLN A 190 -13.65 7.22 -3.76
N LYS A 191 -12.74 6.98 -2.82
CA LYS A 191 -12.56 5.69 -2.13
C LYS A 191 -13.12 5.77 -0.72
N VAL A 192 -13.15 4.65 0.01
CA VAL A 192 -13.42 4.66 1.46
C VAL A 192 -12.12 4.78 2.22
N ILE A 193 -12.04 5.72 3.15
CA ILE A 193 -11.04 5.72 4.21
C ILE A 193 -11.67 5.08 5.44
N THR A 194 -11.04 4.04 5.98
CA THR A 194 -11.42 3.42 7.25
C THR A 194 -10.38 3.74 8.30
N CYS A 195 -10.81 4.35 9.40
CA CYS A 195 -9.99 4.63 10.57
C CYS A 195 -10.30 3.66 11.71
N THR A 196 -9.26 3.22 12.43
CA THR A 196 -9.33 2.45 13.67
C THR A 196 -8.43 3.08 14.74
N ALA A 197 -8.16 2.40 15.86
CA ALA A 197 -7.24 2.92 16.88
C ALA A 197 -5.79 3.05 16.38
N ALA A 198 -5.40 2.23 15.38
CA ALA A 198 -4.06 2.24 14.78
C ALA A 198 -3.85 3.33 13.72
N GLY A 199 -4.93 4.01 13.32
CA GLY A 199 -4.94 5.05 12.30
C GLY A 199 -5.87 4.74 11.13
N CYS A 200 -5.68 5.45 10.03
CA CYS A 200 -6.55 5.38 8.85
C CYS A 200 -5.88 4.69 7.67
N LYS A 201 -6.68 3.98 6.87
CA LYS A 201 -6.26 3.37 5.60
C LYS A 201 -7.33 3.54 4.53
N GLU A 202 -6.93 3.75 3.28
CA GLU A 202 -7.85 3.63 2.15
C GLU A 202 -8.20 2.15 1.95
N GLN A 203 -9.46 1.89 1.64
CA GLN A 203 -9.90 0.57 1.17
C GLN A 203 -9.45 0.37 -0.28
N PRO A 204 -9.30 -0.90 -0.72
CA PRO A 204 -9.09 -1.25 -2.13
C PRO A 204 -10.09 -0.55 -3.05
N ALA A 205 -9.65 -0.20 -4.25
CA ALA A 205 -10.47 0.54 -5.20
C ALA A 205 -11.70 -0.28 -5.63
N GLU A 206 -11.62 -1.61 -5.62
CA GLU A 206 -12.63 -2.52 -6.14
C GLU A 206 -13.70 -2.87 -5.10
N VAL A 207 -13.63 -2.29 -3.89
CA VAL A 207 -14.58 -2.61 -2.82
C VAL A 207 -16.01 -2.28 -3.24
N LYS A 208 -16.92 -3.25 -3.03
CA LYS A 208 -18.34 -3.13 -3.37
C LYS A 208 -19.15 -3.30 -2.10
N GLY A 209 -20.05 -2.36 -1.80
CA GLY A 209 -20.96 -2.48 -0.65
C GLY A 209 -21.26 -1.16 0.04
N TYR A 210 -21.63 -1.28 1.31
CA TYR A 210 -22.10 -0.17 2.14
C TYR A 210 -21.23 0.01 3.37
N PHE A 211 -21.04 1.27 3.78
CA PHE A 211 -20.34 1.65 5.01
C PHE A 211 -21.11 2.75 5.74
N LEU A 212 -21.08 2.76 7.07
CA LEU A 212 -21.62 3.87 7.87
C LEU A 212 -20.75 5.12 7.70
N ASN A 213 -21.33 6.17 7.14
CA ASN A 213 -20.66 7.43 6.93
C ASN A 213 -20.37 8.11 8.27
N SER A 214 -19.12 8.55 8.44
CA SER A 214 -18.66 9.34 9.58
C SER A 214 -18.24 10.76 9.16
N GLY A 215 -18.46 11.12 7.89
CA GLY A 215 -18.22 12.45 7.36
C GLY A 215 -19.16 13.52 7.93
N SER A 216 -18.92 14.77 7.56
CA SER A 216 -19.66 15.95 8.02
C SER A 216 -21.11 15.97 7.53
N ASP A 217 -21.40 15.20 6.48
CA ASP A 217 -22.74 15.02 5.91
C ASP A 217 -23.47 13.79 6.46
N ALA A 218 -22.88 13.05 7.41
CA ALA A 218 -23.44 11.83 7.97
C ALA A 218 -24.84 11.99 8.60
N SER A 219 -25.23 13.21 8.99
CA SER A 219 -26.58 13.51 9.50
C SER A 219 -27.69 13.48 8.43
N SER A 220 -27.31 13.51 7.15
CA SER A 220 -28.23 13.50 6.00
C SER A 220 -27.92 12.40 4.97
N LYS A 221 -26.78 11.73 5.17
CA LYS A 221 -26.19 10.72 4.30
C LYS A 221 -25.47 9.71 5.18
N HIS A 222 -26.22 8.88 5.90
CA HIS A 222 -25.68 7.96 6.90
C HIS A 222 -24.87 6.82 6.28
N VAL A 223 -24.97 6.63 4.96
CA VAL A 223 -24.36 5.49 4.25
C VAL A 223 -23.44 5.99 3.14
N ILE A 224 -22.26 5.39 3.07
CA ILE A 224 -21.37 5.43 1.91
C ILE A 224 -21.66 4.18 1.08
N THR A 225 -21.90 4.38 -0.21
CA THR A 225 -22.10 3.30 -1.19
C THR A 225 -20.89 3.23 -2.11
N CYS A 226 -20.31 2.04 -2.25
CA CYS A 226 -19.18 1.77 -3.14
C CYS A 226 -19.57 0.75 -4.20
N ILE A 227 -19.38 1.09 -5.47
CA ILE A 227 -19.71 0.22 -6.62
C ILE A 227 -18.45 -0.40 -7.26
N GLY A 228 -17.38 -0.56 -6.48
CA GLY A 228 -16.03 -0.74 -6.97
C GLY A 228 -15.32 0.61 -6.92
N ASN A 229 -14.71 1.02 -8.03
CA ASN A 229 -13.79 2.18 -8.13
C ASN A 229 -14.39 3.56 -7.79
N LEU A 230 -15.65 3.59 -7.36
CA LEU A 230 -16.39 4.80 -7.02
C LEU A 230 -17.18 4.59 -5.73
N CYS A 231 -16.83 5.36 -4.71
CA CYS A 231 -17.54 5.46 -3.45
C CYS A 231 -18.12 6.86 -3.26
N SER A 232 -19.35 6.93 -2.76
CA SER A 232 -20.01 8.21 -2.48
C SER A 232 -20.95 8.12 -1.28
N ALA A 233 -21.05 9.22 -0.53
CA ALA A 233 -22.04 9.36 0.53
C ALA A 233 -23.42 9.55 -0.11
N THR A 234 -24.29 8.57 0.07
CA THR A 234 -25.62 8.50 -0.54
C THR A 234 -26.67 9.10 0.38
N THR A 235 -27.62 9.83 -0.20
CA THR A 235 -28.79 10.34 0.53
C THR A 235 -29.54 9.20 1.19
N ASP A 236 -29.99 9.43 2.41
CA ASP A 236 -30.75 8.44 3.16
C ASP A 236 -31.98 8.01 2.37
N TYR A 237 -32.10 6.69 2.18
CA TYR A 237 -33.29 6.13 1.60
C TYR A 237 -34.27 5.81 2.72
N THR A 238 -35.38 6.55 2.77
CA THR A 238 -36.52 6.23 3.63
C THR A 238 -37.50 5.36 2.85
N TYR A 239 -37.47 4.05 3.11
CA TYR A 239 -38.39 3.09 2.52
C TYR A 239 -39.65 2.96 3.37
N ASN A 240 -40.76 3.50 2.85
CA ASN A 240 -42.05 3.58 3.54
C ASN A 240 -42.72 2.23 3.89
N SER A 241 -42.15 1.09 3.51
CA SER A 241 -42.75 -0.24 3.78
C SER A 241 -41.80 -1.27 4.41
N GLY A 242 -40.67 -0.84 4.98
CA GLY A 242 -39.69 -1.72 5.66
C GLY A 242 -38.97 -2.72 4.74
N CYS A 243 -38.19 -3.66 5.30
CA CYS A 243 -37.43 -4.62 4.48
C CYS A 243 -38.29 -5.74 3.85
N GLY A 244 -39.10 -5.39 2.85
CA GLY A 244 -39.83 -6.34 2.01
C GLY A 244 -38.93 -7.04 0.98
N ALA A 245 -39.44 -8.09 0.34
CA ALA A 245 -38.67 -8.90 -0.63
C ALA A 245 -38.04 -8.06 -1.75
N ALA A 246 -38.73 -7.05 -2.27
CA ALA A 246 -38.21 -6.16 -3.33
C ALA A 246 -37.05 -5.26 -2.87
N ALA A 247 -36.82 -5.13 -1.56
CA ALA A 247 -35.78 -4.29 -0.98
C ALA A 247 -34.52 -5.08 -0.59
N ALA A 248 -34.46 -6.40 -0.84
CA ALA A 248 -33.28 -7.20 -0.50
C ALA A 248 -32.00 -6.64 -1.07
N GLY A 249 -30.98 -6.54 -0.21
CA GLY A 249 -29.70 -5.92 -0.51
C GLY A 249 -29.65 -4.43 -0.18
N LYS A 250 -30.79 -3.72 -0.15
CA LYS A 250 -30.79 -2.28 0.14
C LYS A 250 -30.47 -2.00 1.59
N VAL A 251 -29.92 -0.82 1.83
CA VAL A 251 -29.82 -0.22 3.15
C VAL A 251 -30.92 0.83 3.33
N TYR A 252 -31.55 0.81 4.50
CA TYR A 252 -32.58 1.73 4.94
C TYR A 252 -32.13 2.45 6.21
N VAL A 253 -32.54 3.71 6.36
CA VAL A 253 -32.20 4.55 7.51
C VAL A 253 -33.49 5.05 8.17
N GLU A 254 -33.65 4.77 9.47
CA GLU A 254 -34.78 5.23 10.29
C GLU A 254 -34.29 5.73 11.64
N GLU A 255 -34.62 6.98 11.99
CA GLU A 255 -34.28 7.57 13.29
C GLU A 255 -32.79 7.41 13.66
N SER A 256 -31.89 7.45 12.67
CA SER A 256 -30.43 7.21 12.76
C SER A 256 -29.98 5.75 12.86
N SER A 257 -30.92 4.79 12.86
CA SER A 257 -30.62 3.37 12.70
C SER A 257 -30.44 3.04 11.22
N THR A 258 -29.32 2.42 10.87
CA THR A 258 -29.06 1.94 9.52
C THR A 258 -29.22 0.43 9.48
N THR A 259 -30.04 -0.07 8.56
CA THR A 259 -30.40 -1.48 8.47
C THR A 259 -30.28 -1.98 7.04
N LEU A 260 -29.59 -3.10 6.86
CA LEU A 260 -29.53 -3.85 5.61
C LEU A 260 -30.72 -4.82 5.52
N CYS A 261 -31.43 -4.82 4.39
CA CYS A 261 -32.54 -5.72 4.13
C CYS A 261 -32.08 -7.08 3.60
N LEU A 262 -32.54 -8.17 4.22
CA LEU A 262 -32.25 -9.56 3.87
C LEU A 262 -33.54 -10.27 3.41
N THR A 263 -33.51 -11.03 2.31
CA THR A 263 -34.73 -11.56 1.65
C THR A 263 -35.29 -12.88 2.16
N THR A 264 -34.53 -13.69 2.88
CA THR A 264 -34.84 -15.13 3.01
C THR A 264 -34.64 -15.72 4.41
N LEU A 265 -34.49 -14.88 5.44
CA LEU A 265 -34.20 -15.34 6.80
C LEU A 265 -35.32 -14.98 7.77
N ALA A 266 -35.44 -15.75 8.86
CA ALA A 266 -36.36 -15.45 9.97
C ALA A 266 -36.17 -14.03 10.54
N THR A 267 -34.99 -13.44 10.31
CA THR A 267 -34.65 -12.03 10.53
C THR A 267 -34.45 -11.35 9.17
N PRO A 268 -35.45 -10.62 8.64
CA PRO A 268 -35.38 -9.97 7.31
C PRO A 268 -34.48 -8.72 7.30
N THR A 269 -33.76 -8.47 8.39
CA THR A 269 -32.98 -7.26 8.61
C THR A 269 -31.67 -7.60 9.30
N GLN A 270 -30.64 -6.82 8.99
CA GLN A 270 -29.39 -6.79 9.71
C GLN A 270 -29.05 -5.34 10.04
N ALA A 271 -29.02 -5.00 11.33
CA ALA A 271 -28.55 -3.69 11.75
C ALA A 271 -27.08 -3.53 11.35
N LEU A 272 -26.76 -2.38 10.76
CA LEU A 272 -25.39 -1.95 10.51
C LEU A 272 -25.04 -0.96 11.62
N THR A 273 -24.27 -1.41 12.59
CA THR A 273 -23.75 -0.59 13.68
C THR A 273 -22.24 -0.69 13.73
N ALA A 274 -21.57 0.34 14.23
CA ALA A 274 -20.11 0.34 14.36
C ALA A 274 -19.57 -0.83 15.23
N THR A 275 -20.43 -1.45 16.04
CA THR A 275 -20.10 -2.59 16.91
C THR A 275 -20.64 -3.93 16.41
N THR A 276 -21.20 -3.98 15.19
CA THR A 276 -21.75 -5.23 14.62
C THR A 276 -20.64 -6.28 14.56
N ALA A 277 -20.87 -7.43 15.19
CA ALA A 277 -19.95 -8.55 15.14
C ALA A 277 -19.79 -9.06 13.71
N LEU A 278 -18.62 -9.60 13.39
CA LEU A 278 -18.38 -10.22 12.09
C LEU A 278 -19.37 -11.35 11.85
N THR A 279 -20.16 -11.21 10.79
CA THR A 279 -21.07 -12.22 10.30
C THR A 279 -21.03 -12.25 8.79
N TYR A 280 -21.35 -13.40 8.23
CA TYR A 280 -21.51 -13.57 6.79
C TYR A 280 -22.97 -13.89 6.49
N LYS A 281 -23.51 -13.26 5.45
CA LYS A 281 -24.90 -13.48 5.02
C LYS A 281 -24.94 -13.68 3.51
N SER A 282 -25.59 -14.75 3.08
CA SER A 282 -25.99 -14.92 1.68
C SER A 282 -27.33 -14.22 1.48
N ILE A 283 -27.45 -13.43 0.42
CA ILE A 283 -28.68 -12.74 0.03
C ILE A 283 -28.96 -12.96 -1.45
N GLU A 284 -30.24 -13.04 -1.80
CA GLU A 284 -30.70 -12.92 -3.17
C GLU A 284 -31.15 -11.47 -3.39
N VAL A 285 -30.39 -10.74 -4.21
CA VAL A 285 -30.57 -9.31 -4.45
C VAL A 285 -31.74 -9.10 -5.39
N ALA A 286 -32.80 -8.44 -4.92
CA ALA A 286 -34.06 -8.37 -5.67
C ALA A 286 -33.99 -7.50 -6.94
N GLY A 287 -33.15 -6.47 -6.96
CA GLY A 287 -32.96 -5.56 -8.10
C GLY A 287 -31.49 -5.18 -8.28
N ALA A 288 -31.07 -4.85 -9.49
CA ALA A 288 -29.65 -4.62 -9.80
C ALA A 288 -29.04 -3.44 -9.03
N ASP A 289 -29.87 -2.47 -8.63
CA ASP A 289 -29.44 -1.31 -7.85
C ASP A 289 -29.59 -1.53 -6.34
N ASN A 290 -30.00 -2.72 -5.91
CA ASN A 290 -30.26 -2.98 -4.50
C ASN A 290 -29.00 -3.28 -3.71
N PHE A 291 -27.96 -3.87 -4.32
CA PHE A 291 -26.67 -4.04 -3.68
C PHE A 291 -25.54 -3.74 -4.68
N PRO A 292 -24.51 -2.96 -4.30
CA PRO A 292 -23.46 -2.58 -5.24
C PRO A 292 -22.76 -3.76 -5.89
N GLY A 293 -22.75 -3.76 -7.23
CA GLY A 293 -22.04 -4.76 -8.03
C GLY A 293 -22.72 -6.13 -8.13
N VAL A 294 -24.01 -6.25 -7.78
CA VAL A 294 -24.77 -7.50 -7.90
C VAL A 294 -25.98 -7.29 -8.81
N ALA A 295 -26.14 -8.15 -9.82
CA ALA A 295 -27.27 -8.07 -10.75
C ALA A 295 -28.61 -8.40 -10.06
N ALA A 296 -29.72 -7.99 -10.68
CA ALA A 296 -31.07 -8.35 -10.22
C ALA A 296 -31.26 -9.89 -10.23
N GLY A 297 -31.81 -10.44 -9.14
CA GLY A 297 -31.92 -11.88 -8.90
C GLY A 297 -30.58 -12.57 -8.62
N GLY A 298 -29.48 -11.81 -8.56
CA GLY A 298 -28.17 -12.35 -8.27
C GLY A 298 -28.03 -12.71 -6.79
N THR A 299 -27.27 -13.76 -6.50
CA THR A 299 -26.89 -14.11 -5.13
C THR A 299 -25.57 -13.43 -4.78
N ALA A 300 -25.48 -12.89 -3.57
CA ALA A 300 -24.28 -12.26 -3.04
C ALA A 300 -23.97 -12.76 -1.63
N ILE A 301 -22.68 -12.93 -1.34
CA ILE A 301 -22.20 -13.10 0.03
C ILE A 301 -21.71 -11.76 0.54
N LEU A 302 -22.27 -11.39 1.68
CA LEU A 302 -21.93 -10.16 2.36
C LEU A 302 -21.10 -10.48 3.59
N ARG A 303 -19.94 -9.87 3.70
CA ARG A 303 -19.21 -9.72 4.95
C ARG A 303 -19.77 -8.51 5.68
N ILE A 304 -20.38 -8.74 6.82
CA ILE A 304 -21.04 -7.72 7.62
C ILE A 304 -20.32 -7.60 8.95
N GLU A 305 -19.72 -6.44 9.20
CA GLU A 305 -19.09 -6.14 10.47
C GLU A 305 -18.94 -4.63 10.64
N LYS A 306 -18.95 -4.18 11.90
CA LYS A 306 -18.44 -2.87 12.32
C LYS A 306 -18.92 -1.69 11.48
N GLY A 307 -20.18 -1.71 11.06
CA GLY A 307 -20.79 -0.64 10.27
C GLY A 307 -20.55 -0.76 8.78
N SER A 308 -20.15 -1.93 8.30
CA SER A 308 -19.98 -2.21 6.87
C SER A 308 -20.72 -3.48 6.48
N ALA A 309 -21.16 -3.52 5.23
CA ALA A 309 -21.66 -4.70 4.54
C ALA A 309 -21.05 -4.70 3.13
N VAL A 310 -20.00 -5.49 2.94
CA VAL A 310 -19.23 -5.53 1.70
C VAL A 310 -19.44 -6.86 0.98
N LEU A 311 -19.44 -6.82 -0.34
CA LEU A 311 -19.40 -8.02 -1.17
C LEU A 311 -18.08 -8.73 -0.90
N GLU A 312 -18.15 -9.95 -0.39
CA GLU A 312 -16.98 -10.78 -0.18
C GLU A 312 -16.75 -11.62 -1.45
N GLY A 313 -15.55 -11.53 -2.01
CA GLY A 313 -15.09 -12.44 -3.04
C GLY A 313 -14.64 -13.77 -2.43
N GLY A 314 -14.74 -14.86 -3.19
CA GLY A 314 -14.12 -16.14 -2.83
C GLY A 314 -15.03 -17.20 -2.20
N LEU A 315 -14.49 -17.95 -1.24
CA LEU A 315 -15.01 -19.24 -0.75
C LEU A 315 -16.25 -18.94 0.04
N TRP A 316 -17.33 -19.62 -0.31
CA TRP A 316 -18.59 -19.45 0.40
C TRP A 316 -18.39 -19.71 1.87
N PHE A 317 -19.03 -18.92 2.72
CA PHE A 317 -18.99 -19.17 4.15
C PHE A 317 -19.97 -20.26 4.52
N CYS A 318 -19.56 -21.17 5.41
CA CYS A 318 -20.46 -22.17 5.93
C CYS A 318 -21.53 -21.46 6.79
N VAL A 319 -22.81 -21.73 6.51
CA VAL A 319 -23.93 -21.14 7.27
C VAL A 319 -23.94 -21.64 8.71
N ASP A 320 -23.59 -22.91 8.91
CA ASP A 320 -23.46 -23.53 10.23
C ASP A 320 -22.32 -24.57 10.20
N THR A 321 -21.40 -24.48 11.16
CA THR A 321 -20.26 -25.40 11.31
C THR A 321 -20.55 -26.52 12.32
N THR A 322 -21.75 -26.58 12.92
CA THR A 322 -22.09 -27.43 14.08
C THR A 322 -22.92 -28.69 13.77
N ALA A 323 -22.68 -29.28 12.59
CA ALA A 323 -22.89 -30.70 12.24
C ALA A 323 -24.06 -31.11 11.31
N ASN A 324 -25.02 -30.25 10.95
CA ASN A 324 -26.17 -30.72 10.14
C ASN A 324 -26.41 -30.02 8.79
N ASN A 325 -25.84 -28.85 8.53
CA ASN A 325 -26.02 -28.20 7.23
C ASN A 325 -24.99 -27.07 7.03
N CYS A 326 -24.06 -27.21 6.08
CA CYS A 326 -23.15 -26.10 5.74
C CYS A 326 -23.85 -24.95 5.01
N GLY A 327 -25.17 -25.07 4.78
CA GLY A 327 -25.98 -24.12 4.01
C GLY A 327 -25.74 -24.21 2.50
N LEU A 328 -25.04 -25.25 2.05
CA LEU A 328 -24.75 -25.51 0.65
C LEU A 328 -25.70 -26.60 0.16
N THR A 329 -26.49 -26.30 -0.87
CA THR A 329 -27.29 -27.33 -1.55
C THR A 329 -26.35 -28.10 -2.46
N LEU A 330 -26.03 -29.34 -2.08
CA LEU A 330 -25.20 -30.22 -2.90
C LEU A 330 -26.01 -30.62 -4.14
N ALA A 331 -25.47 -30.34 -5.33
CA ALA A 331 -25.94 -30.98 -6.54
C ALA A 331 -25.44 -32.43 -6.52
N ASP A 332 -26.36 -33.40 -6.46
CA ASP A 332 -26.19 -34.85 -6.58
C ASP A 332 -24.76 -35.40 -6.33
N GLY A 333 -24.38 -35.49 -5.04
CA GLY A 333 -23.27 -36.34 -4.59
C GLY A 333 -21.86 -35.75 -4.66
N GLU A 334 -21.68 -34.49 -5.08
CA GLU A 334 -20.38 -33.83 -5.04
C GLU A 334 -20.12 -33.13 -3.70
N SER A 335 -18.88 -33.20 -3.22
CA SER A 335 -18.40 -32.43 -2.08
C SER A 335 -18.24 -30.95 -2.45
N THR A 336 -18.88 -30.07 -1.68
CA THR A 336 -18.73 -28.61 -1.83
C THR A 336 -17.95 -28.02 -0.67
N TYR A 337 -17.04 -27.09 -0.93
CA TYR A 337 -16.19 -26.52 0.11
C TYR A 337 -16.68 -25.14 0.54
N CYS A 338 -16.59 -24.85 1.84
CA CYS A 338 -16.88 -23.55 2.43
C CYS A 338 -15.86 -23.18 3.51
N ARG A 339 -15.76 -21.89 3.84
CA ARG A 339 -14.92 -21.37 4.92
C ARG A 339 -15.78 -21.05 6.15
N GLY A 340 -15.36 -21.48 7.34
CA GLY A 340 -16.00 -21.09 8.59
C GLY A 340 -15.61 -19.67 9.03
N ALA A 341 -16.40 -19.08 9.93
CA ALA A 341 -16.04 -17.82 10.59
C ALA A 341 -14.79 -17.94 11.49
N ASP A 342 -14.42 -19.17 11.88
CA ASP A 342 -13.18 -19.51 12.58
C ASP A 342 -11.97 -19.65 11.62
N GLU A 343 -12.18 -19.32 10.35
CA GLU A 343 -11.22 -19.40 9.26
C GLU A 343 -10.76 -20.82 8.91
N LYS A 344 -11.52 -21.85 9.28
CA LYS A 344 -11.24 -23.21 8.82
C LYS A 344 -11.94 -23.51 7.51
N LEU A 345 -11.39 -24.46 6.77
CA LEU A 345 -12.03 -25.01 5.58
C LEU A 345 -12.95 -26.17 5.99
N TYR A 346 -14.11 -26.24 5.40
CA TYR A 346 -15.08 -27.31 5.61
C TYR A 346 -15.50 -27.90 4.27
N GLU A 347 -15.69 -29.20 4.27
CA GLU A 347 -16.30 -29.96 3.19
C GLU A 347 -17.75 -30.26 3.59
N ALA A 348 -18.69 -29.83 2.76
CA ALA A 348 -20.10 -30.12 2.88
C ALA A 348 -20.39 -31.47 2.23
N ALA A 349 -20.91 -32.40 3.03
CA ALA A 349 -21.40 -33.70 2.61
C ALA A 349 -22.85 -33.91 3.08
N SER A 350 -23.53 -34.95 2.59
CA SER A 350 -24.92 -35.27 2.94
C SER A 350 -25.15 -35.53 4.44
N GLY A 351 -24.09 -35.66 5.24
CA GLY A 351 -24.11 -35.88 6.69
C GLY A 351 -23.62 -34.69 7.53
N GLY A 352 -23.41 -33.51 6.94
CA GLY A 352 -22.94 -32.32 7.65
C GLY A 352 -21.64 -31.74 7.10
N CYS A 353 -20.95 -30.95 7.92
CA CYS A 353 -19.67 -30.32 7.58
C CYS A 353 -18.52 -31.05 8.27
N THR A 354 -17.50 -31.45 7.51
CA THR A 354 -16.24 -31.95 8.06
C THR A 354 -15.14 -30.94 7.85
N VAL A 355 -14.36 -30.65 8.90
CA VAL A 355 -13.19 -29.77 8.77
C VAL A 355 -12.18 -30.44 7.85
N VAL A 356 -11.72 -29.69 6.85
CA VAL A 356 -10.67 -30.08 5.92
C VAL A 356 -9.38 -29.46 6.40
N THR A 357 -8.40 -30.30 6.75
CA THR A 357 -7.08 -29.82 7.16
C THR A 357 -6.24 -29.57 5.92
N VAL A 358 -5.86 -28.31 5.69
CA VAL A 358 -4.75 -27.97 4.81
C VAL A 358 -3.50 -27.90 5.67
N SER A 359 -2.48 -28.70 5.36
CA SER A 359 -1.22 -28.69 6.11
C SER A 359 -0.62 -27.28 6.13
N VAL A 360 0.03 -26.94 7.26
CA VAL A 360 0.69 -25.63 7.41
C VAL A 360 1.68 -25.43 6.25
N ASP A 361 1.63 -24.24 5.66
CA ASP A 361 2.41 -23.84 4.48
C ASP A 361 2.14 -24.62 3.18
N SER A 362 1.13 -25.50 3.18
CA SER A 362 0.63 -26.15 1.97
C SER A 362 -0.52 -25.37 1.36
N TYR A 363 -0.68 -25.50 0.04
CA TYR A 363 -1.74 -24.84 -0.70
C TYR A 363 -2.81 -25.84 -1.12
N ALA A 364 -4.08 -25.40 -1.09
CA ALA A 364 -5.20 -26.13 -1.67
C ALA A 364 -5.96 -25.18 -2.60
N ALA A 365 -6.38 -25.72 -3.74
CA ALA A 365 -7.11 -24.95 -4.75
C ALA A 365 -8.51 -25.51 -4.96
N PHE A 366 -9.44 -24.59 -5.17
CA PHE A 366 -10.85 -24.89 -5.37
C PHE A 366 -11.34 -24.18 -6.61
N ARG A 367 -12.07 -24.88 -7.48
CA ARG A 367 -12.67 -24.29 -8.68
C ARG A 367 -14.16 -24.08 -8.47
N GLN A 368 -14.62 -22.90 -8.84
CA GLN A 368 -16.04 -22.56 -8.87
C GLN A 368 -16.71 -23.34 -10.00
N LYS A 369 -17.74 -24.13 -9.67
CA LYS A 369 -18.52 -24.90 -10.63
C LYS A 369 -19.71 -24.06 -11.10
N GLY A 370 -19.79 -23.76 -12.40
CA GLY A 370 -20.91 -23.04 -12.99
C GLY A 370 -20.58 -21.57 -13.28
N SER A 371 -21.57 -20.68 -13.14
CA SER A 371 -21.33 -19.24 -13.31
C SER A 371 -20.53 -18.66 -12.15
N ILE A 372 -19.99 -17.46 -12.32
CA ILE A 372 -19.30 -16.69 -11.28
C ILE A 372 -20.17 -16.39 -10.04
N ALA A 373 -21.48 -16.62 -10.12
CA ALA A 373 -22.41 -16.50 -8.99
C ALA A 373 -22.62 -17.83 -8.24
N SER A 374 -22.03 -18.93 -8.71
CA SER A 374 -22.22 -20.25 -8.11
C SER A 374 -21.53 -20.36 -6.76
N ALA A 375 -22.25 -20.95 -5.81
CA ALA A 375 -21.75 -21.26 -4.47
C ALA A 375 -20.79 -22.47 -4.43
N VAL A 376 -20.77 -23.24 -5.50
CA VAL A 376 -20.21 -24.58 -5.48
C VAL A 376 -18.75 -24.52 -5.83
N PHE A 377 -17.89 -24.68 -4.83
CA PHE A 377 -16.47 -24.91 -5.01
C PHE A 377 -16.17 -26.39 -4.86
N VAL A 378 -15.45 -26.97 -5.82
CA VAL A 378 -14.99 -28.36 -5.77
C VAL A 378 -13.46 -28.38 -5.65
N GLN A 379 -12.95 -29.26 -4.78
CA GLN A 379 -11.52 -29.51 -4.63
C GLN A 379 -11.04 -30.40 -5.78
N GLY A 380 -9.83 -30.15 -6.27
CA GLY A 380 -9.16 -31.07 -7.18
C GLY A 380 -9.62 -30.93 -8.62
N VAL A 381 -9.38 -29.77 -9.22
CA VAL A 381 -9.23 -29.75 -10.67
C VAL A 381 -7.96 -30.52 -10.96
N SER A 382 -8.10 -31.67 -11.63
CA SER A 382 -7.09 -32.14 -12.58
C SER A 382 -6.62 -30.93 -13.39
N ASP A 383 -5.31 -30.82 -13.65
CA ASP A 383 -4.65 -29.65 -14.28
C ASP A 383 -5.63 -28.87 -15.17
N PRO A 384 -6.03 -27.64 -14.77
CA PRO A 384 -6.85 -26.78 -15.61
C PRO A 384 -6.33 -26.82 -17.04
N ALA A 385 -7.20 -27.18 -17.98
CA ALA A 385 -6.81 -27.09 -19.38
C ALA A 385 -6.44 -25.64 -19.69
N GLU A 386 -5.41 -25.44 -20.50
CA GLU A 386 -5.05 -24.13 -21.00
C GLU A 386 -6.30 -23.45 -21.60
N GLY A 387 -6.63 -22.25 -21.09
CA GLY A 387 -7.85 -21.54 -21.46
C GLY A 387 -9.10 -21.84 -20.63
N ASP A 388 -9.01 -22.59 -19.52
CA ASP A 388 -10.12 -22.71 -18.57
C ASP A 388 -10.53 -21.32 -18.05
N SER A 389 -11.75 -20.90 -18.38
CA SER A 389 -12.33 -19.64 -17.91
C SER A 389 -12.89 -19.77 -16.49
N GLY A 390 -12.60 -20.86 -15.80
CA GLY A 390 -13.00 -21.11 -14.42
C GLY A 390 -12.44 -20.06 -13.47
N VAL A 391 -13.20 -19.84 -12.39
CA VAL A 391 -12.76 -19.05 -11.25
C VAL A 391 -12.22 -20.00 -10.20
N TYR A 392 -11.06 -19.68 -9.66
CA TYR A 392 -10.35 -20.46 -8.68
C TYR A 392 -10.20 -19.69 -7.38
N MET A 393 -9.92 -20.42 -6.32
CA MET A 393 -9.30 -19.87 -5.14
C MET A 393 -8.20 -20.76 -4.66
N VAL A 394 -7.16 -20.12 -4.15
CA VAL A 394 -6.06 -20.77 -3.49
C VAL A 394 -6.11 -20.39 -2.01
N VAL A 395 -6.02 -21.39 -1.15
CA VAL A 395 -5.88 -21.18 0.30
C VAL A 395 -4.59 -21.82 0.77
N LYS A 396 -3.93 -21.19 1.74
CA LYS A 396 -2.74 -21.71 2.41
C LYS A 396 -3.12 -22.19 3.80
N GLY A 397 -2.70 -23.38 4.17
CA GLY A 397 -2.85 -23.87 5.54
C GLY A 397 -1.99 -23.04 6.50
N VAL A 398 -2.58 -22.63 7.62
CA VAL A 398 -1.87 -21.96 8.72
C VAL A 398 -2.10 -22.73 10.03
N ALA A 399 -1.52 -22.28 11.13
CA ALA A 399 -1.66 -22.93 12.43
C ALA A 399 -3.13 -23.15 12.84
N ASP A 400 -3.37 -24.14 13.69
CA ASP A 400 -4.69 -24.51 14.23
C ASP A 400 -5.73 -24.97 13.17
N ALA A 401 -5.25 -25.54 12.06
CA ALA A 401 -6.05 -25.98 10.92
C ALA A 401 -6.88 -24.85 10.27
N LYS A 402 -6.48 -23.61 10.47
CA LYS A 402 -7.04 -22.46 9.76
C LYS A 402 -6.46 -22.36 8.36
N ILE A 403 -7.13 -21.59 7.53
CA ILE A 403 -6.71 -21.27 6.17
C ILE A 403 -6.58 -19.76 5.98
N ALA A 404 -5.58 -19.36 5.22
CA ALA A 404 -5.45 -18.00 4.69
C ALA A 404 -5.79 -18.03 3.19
N VAL A 405 -6.86 -17.34 2.79
CA VAL A 405 -7.17 -17.13 1.37
C VAL A 405 -6.00 -16.34 0.77
N GLN A 406 -5.41 -16.87 -0.29
CA GLN A 406 -4.34 -16.21 -1.00
C GLN A 406 -4.94 -15.11 -1.87
N LYS A 407 -4.37 -13.92 -1.77
CA LYS A 407 -4.80 -12.70 -2.45
C LYS A 407 -3.57 -11.87 -2.78
N ARG A 408 -3.68 -11.03 -3.80
CA ARG A 408 -2.62 -10.08 -4.17
C ARG A 408 -2.37 -9.10 -3.02
N ASP A 409 -1.12 -9.02 -2.58
CA ASP A 409 -0.70 -8.00 -1.61
C ASP A 409 -0.12 -6.80 -2.35
N THR A 410 -0.92 -5.75 -2.50
CA THR A 410 -0.50 -4.51 -3.16
C THR A 410 0.52 -3.70 -2.36
N THR A 411 0.72 -4.00 -1.08
CA THR A 411 1.71 -3.30 -0.25
C THR A 411 3.11 -3.88 -0.39
N ALA A 412 3.23 -5.17 -0.73
CA ALA A 412 4.50 -5.85 -0.89
C ALA A 412 5.02 -5.88 -2.35
N ASN A 413 4.23 -5.42 -3.33
CA ASN A 413 4.47 -5.69 -4.77
C ASN A 413 4.67 -7.18 -5.10
N GLU A 414 4.25 -8.08 -4.20
CA GLU A 414 4.30 -9.51 -4.43
C GLU A 414 3.00 -9.91 -5.13
N GLY A 415 3.12 -10.24 -6.43
CA GLY A 415 2.05 -10.89 -7.17
C GLY A 415 1.66 -12.20 -6.45
N ALA A 416 0.38 -12.39 -6.20
CA ALA A 416 -0.13 -13.63 -5.62
C ALA A 416 -0.45 -14.62 -6.74
N SER A 417 0.56 -14.94 -7.55
CA SER A 417 0.46 -16.04 -8.49
C SER A 417 1.01 -17.31 -7.85
N PHE A 418 0.42 -18.48 -8.14
CA PHE A 418 0.82 -19.75 -7.54
C PHE A 418 0.67 -20.87 -8.54
N TYR A 419 1.59 -21.82 -8.50
CA TYR A 419 1.38 -23.11 -9.17
C TYR A 419 0.45 -23.98 -8.36
N VAL A 420 -0.59 -24.47 -9.00
CA VAL A 420 -1.43 -25.54 -8.50
C VAL A 420 -1.24 -26.71 -9.44
N SER A 421 -0.53 -27.74 -8.98
CA SER A 421 -0.01 -28.78 -9.85
C SER A 421 0.87 -28.13 -10.94
N ASP A 422 0.51 -28.25 -12.22
CA ASP A 422 1.27 -27.69 -13.33
C ASP A 422 0.67 -26.39 -13.91
N THR A 423 -0.40 -25.86 -13.31
CA THR A 423 -1.05 -24.64 -13.79
C THR A 423 -0.73 -23.44 -12.90
N LEU A 424 -0.30 -22.34 -13.53
CA LEU A 424 -0.17 -21.06 -12.87
C LEU A 424 -1.54 -20.38 -12.73
N LEU A 425 -1.91 -20.10 -11.48
CA LEU A 425 -3.07 -19.26 -11.15
C LEU A 425 -2.59 -17.88 -10.76
N ASP A 426 -3.25 -16.83 -11.26
CA ASP A 426 -3.04 -15.44 -10.84
C ASP A 426 -4.26 -14.96 -10.04
N CYS A 427 -4.03 -14.54 -8.79
CA CYS A 427 -5.07 -14.10 -7.88
C CYS A 427 -5.15 -12.57 -7.80
N ASP A 428 -6.38 -12.04 -7.69
CA ASP A 428 -6.66 -10.64 -7.42
C ASP A 428 -6.62 -10.30 -5.91
N GLU A 429 -6.92 -9.05 -5.55
CA GLU A 429 -6.93 -8.58 -4.16
C GLU A 429 -8.06 -9.18 -3.32
N GLN A 430 -9.07 -9.73 -3.97
CA GLN A 430 -10.22 -10.42 -3.36
C GLN A 430 -9.92 -11.92 -3.18
N GLY A 431 -8.78 -12.41 -3.66
CA GLY A 431 -8.37 -13.81 -3.64
C GLY A 431 -9.07 -14.67 -4.68
N VAL A 432 -9.71 -14.04 -5.67
CA VAL A 432 -10.27 -14.72 -6.83
C VAL A 432 -9.13 -14.93 -7.82
N CYS A 433 -8.89 -16.19 -8.18
CA CYS A 433 -7.78 -16.56 -9.06
C CYS A 433 -8.30 -17.03 -10.42
N THR A 434 -7.54 -16.78 -11.47
CA THR A 434 -7.82 -17.28 -12.82
C THR A 434 -6.57 -17.97 -13.38
N VAL A 435 -6.75 -18.88 -14.34
CA VAL A 435 -5.61 -19.42 -15.09
C VAL A 435 -4.99 -18.26 -15.85
N ALA A 436 -3.69 -18.03 -15.61
CA ALA A 436 -2.95 -17.00 -16.33
C ALA A 436 -3.06 -17.25 -17.83
N LYS A 437 -3.43 -16.22 -18.61
CA LYS A 437 -3.57 -16.34 -20.07
C LYS A 437 -2.28 -15.94 -20.77
N ALA A 438 -1.88 -16.72 -21.77
CA ALA A 438 -0.79 -16.34 -22.66
C ALA A 438 -1.08 -14.98 -23.34
N GLY A 439 -0.14 -14.04 -23.23
CA GLY A 439 -0.03 -12.90 -24.15
C GLY A 439 -0.81 -11.61 -23.84
N THR A 440 -1.60 -11.49 -22.76
CA THR A 440 -2.34 -10.22 -22.49
C THR A 440 -1.63 -9.23 -21.56
N ASP A 441 -0.72 -9.67 -20.68
CA ASP A 441 -0.07 -8.82 -19.66
C ASP A 441 1.45 -9.09 -19.49
N ASN A 442 2.24 -8.99 -20.56
CA ASN A 442 3.70 -9.27 -20.61
C ASN A 442 4.14 -10.71 -20.27
N GLY A 443 3.21 -11.57 -19.85
CA GLY A 443 3.39 -13.00 -19.66
C GLY A 443 4.21 -13.38 -18.45
N LEU A 444 4.78 -12.45 -17.68
CA LEU A 444 5.68 -12.74 -16.56
C LEU A 444 4.98 -12.62 -15.20
N TYR A 445 5.10 -13.64 -14.36
CA TYR A 445 4.38 -13.79 -13.10
C TYR A 445 5.30 -14.32 -12.00
N TYR A 446 5.19 -13.80 -10.77
CA TYR A 446 5.87 -14.37 -9.62
C TYR A 446 5.02 -15.46 -8.97
N ALA A 447 5.46 -16.71 -9.05
CA ALA A 447 4.82 -17.85 -8.40
C ALA A 447 5.30 -17.97 -6.95
N ALA A 448 4.54 -17.43 -5.99
CA ALA A 448 4.94 -17.29 -4.60
C ALA A 448 5.17 -18.62 -3.86
N ASN A 449 4.49 -19.69 -4.25
CA ASN A 449 4.69 -21.02 -3.64
C ASN A 449 6.03 -21.66 -4.03
N ILE A 450 6.51 -21.41 -5.24
CA ILE A 450 7.82 -21.89 -5.70
C ILE A 450 8.91 -20.81 -5.61
N LYS A 451 8.52 -19.56 -5.31
CA LYS A 451 9.37 -18.37 -5.24
C LYS A 451 10.16 -18.12 -6.55
N ARG A 452 9.50 -18.19 -7.71
CA ARG A 452 10.12 -18.00 -9.03
C ARG A 452 9.29 -17.10 -9.94
N MET A 453 9.94 -16.40 -10.88
CA MET A 453 9.19 -15.79 -11.98
C MET A 453 8.85 -16.84 -13.06
N VAL A 454 7.80 -16.58 -13.83
CA VAL A 454 7.21 -17.52 -14.80
C VAL A 454 6.74 -16.75 -16.01
N ARG A 455 7.10 -17.16 -17.23
CA ARG A 455 6.52 -16.66 -18.48
C ARG A 455 5.45 -17.63 -19.03
N VAL A 456 4.21 -17.17 -19.18
CA VAL A 456 3.11 -17.94 -19.77
C VAL A 456 3.01 -17.67 -21.28
N GLY A 457 3.11 -18.73 -22.12
CA GLY A 457 3.12 -18.70 -23.59
C GLY A 457 2.84 -20.09 -24.20
N ASP A 458 2.88 -20.25 -25.53
CA ASP A 458 2.58 -21.54 -26.22
C ASP A 458 3.46 -22.72 -25.74
N ASP A 459 4.63 -22.42 -25.18
CA ASP A 459 5.40 -23.31 -24.32
C ASP A 459 5.57 -22.55 -22.98
N ASP A 460 4.86 -22.94 -21.92
CA ASP A 460 5.05 -22.33 -20.60
C ASP A 460 6.52 -22.42 -20.18
N VAL A 461 7.19 -21.28 -20.09
CA VAL A 461 8.59 -21.21 -19.64
C VAL A 461 8.57 -20.64 -18.24
N VAL A 462 8.92 -21.42 -17.22
CA VAL A 462 9.26 -20.84 -15.92
C VAL A 462 10.55 -20.05 -16.10
N VAL A 463 10.42 -18.77 -16.38
CA VAL A 463 11.51 -17.84 -16.56
C VAL A 463 11.59 -17.00 -15.30
N GLU A 464 12.73 -17.02 -14.63
CA GLU A 464 13.05 -16.04 -13.61
C GLU A 464 13.26 -14.59 -14.14
N GLU A 465 12.64 -14.22 -15.29
CA GLU A 465 12.46 -12.95 -16.01
C GLU A 465 13.47 -12.49 -17.11
N TYR A 466 13.21 -11.32 -17.75
CA TYR A 466 13.94 -10.43 -18.72
C TYR A 466 15.10 -10.93 -19.61
N VAL A 467 15.40 -10.15 -20.66
CA VAL A 467 16.78 -10.17 -21.18
C VAL A 467 17.70 -9.66 -20.09
N GLY A 468 18.22 -10.58 -19.30
CA GLY A 468 18.82 -10.30 -18.01
C GLY A 468 19.70 -11.47 -17.59
N ILE A 469 20.61 -11.17 -16.67
CA ILE A 469 21.50 -12.14 -16.07
C ILE A 469 20.87 -12.50 -14.74
N TYR A 470 20.40 -13.73 -14.61
CA TYR A 470 19.81 -14.22 -13.37
C TYR A 470 20.81 -15.12 -12.68
N ASP A 471 21.32 -14.66 -11.54
CA ASP A 471 21.88 -15.54 -10.53
C ASP A 471 20.75 -16.00 -9.61
N LEU A 472 20.48 -17.29 -9.65
CA LEU A 472 19.37 -17.92 -8.95
C LEU A 472 19.81 -18.50 -7.60
N GLY A 473 21.08 -18.33 -7.23
CA GLY A 473 21.61 -18.72 -5.91
C GLY A 473 21.72 -20.22 -5.63
N VAL A 474 21.30 -21.11 -6.54
CA VAL A 474 21.23 -22.57 -6.27
C VAL A 474 22.25 -23.45 -6.99
N THR A 475 23.01 -22.98 -8.01
CA THR A 475 23.89 -23.89 -8.81
C THR A 475 25.22 -23.34 -9.37
N ASN A 476 25.72 -22.16 -8.96
CA ASN A 476 26.89 -21.51 -9.60
C ASN A 476 26.77 -21.43 -11.14
N ALA A 477 25.54 -21.30 -11.65
CA ALA A 477 25.23 -21.20 -13.07
C ALA A 477 24.35 -19.96 -13.27
N VAL A 478 24.66 -19.22 -14.33
CA VAL A 478 24.02 -17.95 -14.64
C VAL A 478 23.27 -18.08 -15.96
N TYR A 479 22.05 -17.56 -16.00
CA TYR A 479 21.18 -17.64 -17.19
C TYR A 479 21.13 -16.28 -17.88
N ARG A 480 21.35 -16.30 -19.20
CA ARG A 480 21.17 -15.15 -20.08
C ARG A 480 19.90 -15.38 -20.88
N CYS A 481 18.82 -14.77 -20.42
CA CYS A 481 17.58 -14.73 -21.17
C CYS A 481 17.65 -13.65 -22.25
N LYS A 482 17.00 -13.83 -23.41
CA LYS A 482 16.92 -12.84 -24.50
C LYS A 482 15.61 -12.97 -25.29
N GLY A 483 15.14 -11.89 -25.92
CA GLY A 483 14.08 -11.94 -26.94
C GLY A 483 12.61 -11.96 -26.45
N SER A 484 11.70 -11.90 -27.42
CA SER A 484 10.27 -12.21 -27.25
C SER A 484 9.81 -12.98 -28.51
N PRO A 485 9.49 -14.29 -28.43
CA PRO A 485 9.43 -15.13 -27.22
C PRO A 485 10.78 -15.19 -26.48
N LEU A 486 10.71 -15.42 -25.17
CA LEU A 486 11.92 -15.41 -24.35
C LEU A 486 12.71 -16.69 -24.64
N GLU A 487 13.93 -16.52 -25.11
CA GLU A 487 14.91 -17.57 -25.32
C GLU A 487 16.01 -17.43 -24.27
N CYS A 488 16.16 -18.42 -23.39
CA CYS A 488 17.19 -18.38 -22.35
C CYS A 488 18.36 -19.31 -22.65
N ASP A 489 19.57 -18.75 -22.69
CA ASP A 489 20.83 -19.47 -22.83
C ASP A 489 21.47 -19.68 -21.45
N LYS A 490 21.77 -20.93 -21.10
CA LYS A 490 22.59 -21.25 -19.92
C LYS A 490 24.06 -20.92 -20.23
N LEU A 491 24.66 -20.01 -19.46
CA LEU A 491 26.09 -19.72 -19.58
C LEU A 491 26.86 -20.82 -18.83
N ALA A 492 27.74 -21.55 -19.53
CA ALA A 492 28.60 -22.54 -18.89
C ALA A 492 29.64 -21.83 -18.03
N SER A 493 29.71 -22.11 -16.73
CA SER A 493 30.85 -21.73 -15.90
C SER A 493 32.05 -22.60 -16.31
N ASN A 494 32.69 -22.24 -17.41
CA ASN A 494 33.96 -22.83 -17.79
C ASN A 494 35.02 -22.38 -16.78
N SER A 495 35.79 -23.34 -16.28
CA SER A 495 36.80 -23.19 -15.22
C SER A 495 38.05 -22.42 -15.66
N ASN A 496 37.97 -21.55 -16.66
CA ASN A 496 39.14 -20.94 -17.27
C ASN A 496 39.06 -19.41 -17.21
N SER A 497 40.14 -18.82 -16.71
CA SER A 497 40.49 -17.40 -16.78
C SER A 497 40.15 -16.77 -18.14
N CYS A 498 40.08 -15.43 -18.21
CA CYS A 498 39.95 -14.69 -19.48
C CYS A 498 41.06 -14.97 -20.54
N ALA A 499 41.90 -15.99 -20.41
CA ALA A 499 42.92 -16.38 -21.37
C ALA A 499 42.32 -17.10 -22.61
N GLY A 500 42.02 -16.36 -23.66
CA GLY A 500 41.65 -16.92 -24.98
C GLY A 500 40.80 -15.95 -25.80
N THR A 501 41.14 -15.74 -27.07
CA THR A 501 40.50 -14.75 -27.97
C THR A 501 39.00 -14.89 -28.14
N ASP A 502 38.46 -16.05 -27.76
CA ASP A 502 37.06 -16.42 -27.97
C ASP A 502 36.16 -16.05 -26.78
N ASN A 503 36.75 -15.50 -25.69
CA ASN A 503 36.05 -15.22 -24.42
C ASN A 503 35.59 -13.75 -24.27
N ASN A 504 35.53 -12.98 -25.35
CA ASN A 504 35.14 -11.58 -25.30
C ASN A 504 33.62 -11.45 -25.08
N GLY A 505 33.20 -10.84 -23.97
CA GLY A 505 31.80 -10.74 -23.54
C GLY A 505 31.34 -11.88 -22.63
N GLU A 506 32.18 -12.86 -22.33
CA GLU A 506 31.84 -13.98 -21.44
C GLU A 506 31.85 -13.58 -19.95
N LEU A 507 30.99 -14.24 -19.16
CA LEU A 507 30.86 -14.06 -17.71
C LEU A 507 31.66 -15.14 -16.96
N TYR A 508 32.45 -14.73 -15.96
CA TYR A 508 33.26 -15.60 -15.12
C TYR A 508 32.98 -15.34 -13.64
N TYR A 509 32.94 -16.39 -12.81
CA TYR A 509 32.78 -16.29 -11.36
C TYR A 509 34.09 -16.68 -10.67
N ASP A 510 34.71 -15.74 -9.95
CA ASP A 510 35.94 -15.96 -9.20
C ASP A 510 35.82 -15.41 -7.80
N SER A 511 36.12 -16.23 -6.80
CA SER A 511 36.33 -15.77 -5.42
C SER A 511 35.15 -14.93 -4.88
N GLY A 512 33.91 -15.27 -5.24
CA GLY A 512 32.71 -14.55 -4.79
C GLY A 512 32.27 -13.39 -5.68
N LEU A 513 32.89 -13.17 -6.85
CA LEU A 513 32.60 -12.04 -7.72
C LEU A 513 32.32 -12.47 -9.16
N TYR A 514 31.25 -11.95 -9.74
CA TYR A 514 31.00 -12.03 -11.19
C TYR A 514 31.86 -11.02 -11.96
N GLN A 515 32.49 -11.48 -13.04
CA GLN A 515 33.40 -10.75 -13.90
C GLN A 515 32.98 -10.87 -15.36
N VAL A 516 33.01 -9.77 -16.11
CA VAL A 516 32.84 -9.79 -17.58
C VAL A 516 34.20 -9.53 -18.24
N CYS A 517 34.63 -10.41 -19.15
CA CYS A 517 35.91 -10.27 -19.87
C CYS A 517 35.74 -9.38 -21.12
N LYS A 518 36.58 -8.34 -21.25
CA LYS A 518 36.73 -7.56 -22.50
C LYS A 518 38.13 -7.77 -23.08
N TYR A 519 38.19 -8.16 -24.35
CA TYR A 519 39.44 -8.23 -25.11
C TYR A 519 39.90 -6.82 -25.48
N VAL A 520 41.17 -6.50 -25.18
CA VAL A 520 41.78 -5.23 -25.59
C VAL A 520 42.80 -5.52 -26.69
N ASP A 521 42.49 -5.02 -27.87
CA ASP A 521 43.23 -5.35 -29.09
C ASP A 521 44.73 -4.96 -28.98
N GLY A 522 45.61 -5.89 -29.37
CA GLY A 522 47.05 -5.65 -29.46
C GLY A 522 47.91 -5.91 -28.21
N LYS A 523 47.34 -6.42 -27.11
CA LYS A 523 48.14 -6.73 -25.89
C LYS A 523 48.01 -8.15 -25.33
N ASN A 524 47.14 -9.01 -25.88
CA ASN A 524 46.74 -10.27 -25.22
C ASN A 524 46.32 -10.06 -23.74
N ASP A 525 45.93 -8.83 -23.37
CA ASP A 525 45.55 -8.44 -22.02
C ASP A 525 44.03 -8.37 -21.95
N TRP A 526 43.49 -8.95 -20.88
CA TRP A 526 42.06 -9.03 -20.62
C TRP A 526 41.71 -8.20 -19.40
N THR A 527 40.66 -7.38 -19.51
CA THR A 527 40.23 -6.51 -18.41
C THR A 527 38.85 -6.92 -17.92
N THR A 528 38.71 -7.12 -16.62
CA THR A 528 37.41 -7.23 -15.95
C THR A 528 36.71 -5.88 -16.01
N ILE A 529 35.59 -5.79 -16.74
CA ILE A 529 34.86 -4.53 -16.91
C ILE A 529 33.73 -4.32 -15.89
N LEU A 530 33.37 -5.37 -15.15
CA LEU A 530 32.38 -5.32 -14.07
C LEU A 530 32.77 -6.29 -12.97
N LYS A 531 32.69 -5.86 -11.71
CA LYS A 531 32.76 -6.73 -10.53
C LYS A 531 31.49 -6.51 -9.72
N VAL A 532 30.69 -7.55 -9.52
CA VAL A 532 29.50 -7.48 -8.68
C VAL A 532 29.73 -8.32 -7.43
N ALA A 533 29.70 -7.67 -6.27
CA ALA A 533 29.62 -8.32 -4.97
C ALA A 533 28.16 -8.70 -4.67
N ASP A 534 27.98 -9.70 -3.81
CA ASP A 534 26.72 -10.34 -3.43
C ASP A 534 25.81 -9.42 -2.59
N ASP A 535 25.54 -8.21 -3.10
CA ASP A 535 24.76 -7.19 -2.43
C ASP A 535 23.53 -6.85 -3.30
N ASP A 536 22.33 -6.85 -2.71
CA ASP A 536 21.00 -6.65 -3.34
C ASP A 536 20.81 -5.27 -4.03
N ALA A 537 21.56 -4.99 -5.09
CA ALA A 537 21.48 -3.73 -5.82
C ALA A 537 21.39 -3.94 -7.33
N TYR A 538 20.39 -3.30 -7.95
CA TYR A 538 20.33 -3.10 -9.39
C TYR A 538 21.51 -2.23 -9.86
N ARG A 539 22.15 -2.59 -10.97
CA ARG A 539 23.21 -1.80 -11.60
C ARG A 539 22.89 -1.54 -13.07
N LEU A 540 23.02 -0.28 -13.48
CA LEU A 540 23.04 0.07 -14.90
C LEU A 540 24.37 -0.34 -15.51
N LEU A 541 24.31 -1.08 -16.60
CA LEU A 541 25.45 -1.40 -17.43
C LEU A 541 25.65 -0.30 -18.46
N PRO A 542 26.88 0.24 -18.60
CA PRO A 542 27.22 1.13 -19.69
C PRO A 542 26.85 0.49 -21.05
N PRO A 543 26.39 1.26 -22.05
CA PRO A 543 25.92 0.72 -23.33
C PRO A 543 26.96 -0.15 -24.04
N GLU A 544 28.25 0.19 -23.91
CA GLU A 544 29.32 -0.65 -24.45
C GLU A 544 29.41 -2.03 -23.79
N THR A 545 29.18 -2.11 -22.47
CA THR A 545 29.15 -3.36 -21.71
C THR A 545 27.88 -4.15 -22.03
N ALA A 546 26.73 -3.48 -22.10
CA ALA A 546 25.46 -4.10 -22.48
C ALA A 546 25.50 -4.66 -23.92
N LYS A 547 26.05 -3.89 -24.86
CA LYS A 547 26.25 -4.32 -26.26
C LYS A 547 27.21 -5.50 -26.37
N LEU A 548 28.31 -5.46 -25.63
CA LEU A 548 29.28 -6.56 -25.61
C LEU A 548 28.66 -7.86 -25.07
N PHE A 549 27.71 -7.74 -24.13
CA PHE A 549 27.25 -8.87 -23.33
C PHE A 549 25.91 -9.47 -23.79
N PHE A 550 24.98 -8.62 -24.23
CA PHE A 550 23.64 -9.01 -24.69
C PHE A 550 23.47 -8.88 -26.20
N GLU A 551 24.53 -8.51 -26.93
CA GLU A 551 24.52 -8.28 -28.38
C GLU A 551 23.45 -7.27 -28.83
N VAL A 552 23.01 -6.38 -27.94
CA VAL A 552 22.02 -5.34 -28.25
C VAL A 552 22.73 -4.19 -28.95
N ASP A 553 22.39 -3.96 -30.21
CA ASP A 553 22.88 -2.82 -30.98
C ASP A 553 22.16 -1.54 -30.56
N GLY A 554 22.83 -0.65 -29.81
CA GLY A 554 22.32 0.69 -29.50
C GLY A 554 23.01 1.37 -28.31
N GLU A 555 22.76 2.67 -28.13
CA GLU A 555 23.20 3.47 -26.96
C GLU A 555 22.37 3.19 -25.68
N THR A 556 21.62 2.08 -25.65
CA THR A 556 20.71 1.76 -24.54
C THR A 556 21.44 1.15 -23.36
N GLU A 557 21.39 1.83 -22.22
CA GLU A 557 21.79 1.28 -20.92
C GLU A 557 20.90 0.07 -20.56
N SER A 558 21.49 -1.00 -20.03
CA SER A 558 20.76 -2.21 -19.62
C SER A 558 20.84 -2.39 -18.10
N LEU A 559 19.75 -2.82 -17.46
CA LEU A 559 19.71 -3.06 -16.02
C LEU A 559 20.15 -4.49 -15.70
N MET A 560 21.09 -4.68 -14.78
CA MET A 560 21.46 -5.96 -14.20
C MET A 560 21.04 -5.99 -12.74
N LYS A 561 20.23 -6.97 -12.33
CA LYS A 561 19.95 -7.27 -10.91
C LYS A 561 20.80 -8.46 -10.50
N VAL A 562 21.47 -8.38 -9.35
CA VAL A 562 22.08 -9.53 -8.69
C VAL A 562 21.32 -9.68 -7.38
N ASP A 563 20.49 -10.72 -7.27
CA ASP A 563 19.77 -11.04 -6.02
C ASP A 563 20.69 -11.91 -5.16
N GLY A 564 21.17 -11.34 -4.05
CA GLY A 564 22.01 -12.01 -3.07
C GLY A 564 21.20 -12.35 -1.83
N THR A 565 20.13 -13.13 -1.94
CA THR A 565 19.34 -13.50 -0.74
C THR A 565 19.91 -14.73 -0.03
N THR A 566 20.89 -14.50 0.85
CA THR A 566 21.11 -15.33 2.03
C THR A 566 20.86 -14.55 3.33
N GLU A 567 19.62 -14.08 3.53
CA GLU A 567 19.14 -13.78 4.89
C GLU A 567 18.09 -14.80 5.33
N VAL A 568 18.57 -15.79 6.08
CA VAL A 568 17.77 -16.57 7.02
C VAL A 568 17.47 -15.63 8.20
N LEU A 569 16.26 -15.07 8.22
CA LEU A 569 15.69 -14.53 9.46
C LEU A 569 15.47 -15.71 10.41
N TYR A 570 16.20 -15.70 11.54
CA TYR A 570 15.91 -16.56 12.70
C TYR A 570 14.75 -16.03 13.53
#